data_AF-A0A6I1JSC6-F1
#
_entry.id   AF-A0A6I1JSC6-F1
#
_cell.length_a   1.000
_cell.length_b   1.000
_cell.length_c   1.000
_cell.angle_alpha   90.00
_cell.angle_beta   90.00
_cell.angle_gamma   90.00
#
_symmetry.space_group_name_H-M   'P 1'
#
loop_
_entity.id
_entity.type
_entity.pdbx_description
1 polymer ?
#
loop_
_entity_poly.entity_id
_entity_poly.type
_entity_poly.pdbx_seq_one_letter_code
_entity_poly.pdbx_strand_id
1 'polypeptide(L)'
;MVNTSEAIALRKQVNDRLALVLADVVFGTNAASRSNRAALLRPLLDGLADNRFYFELHDLVGPRWTLSIFAHEKSVARWNSNLWQAASSPTLVISNVPGVSMWISHFGSGVVPLGVVAVSDSLVITKVTDAKPGLAQLEEMKSSKHLALSTNLLALTADLARLQPALDLPKAVAWPHLSVSVTAKGDALRSEATLKFASAAPWKLDAFRLPTNSVRDPLISFTAMQGFGDWLARLPEFKEWELKSVPNQFFTWARSDVPYNLLAAAPMPDASNAVVRAAPHALHTLGTNVAKAGVGRIAFTTNRTEIGWVGMPILVPFVRPAPEPGNDFLLFGSMAGIIPTGPNTNPPPAELLNQFLPRTNIVYYDWEITEAKLAQWVPIFQLTAMLSPNPSFPGAAAANQWLRAVSPKLGNTITEVTAVSPTELKAVRRSDLGLTAIELTWLARWLDNPAFPALAYPTNAMPGMPTLPGGTPKPSGK
;
A
#
# COMPACT_ATOMS: atom_id res chain seq x y z
N MET A 1 9.95 -20.08 -5.61
CA MET A 1 8.71 -19.26 -5.57
C MET A 1 8.33 -18.66 -6.93
N VAL A 2 9.27 -18.50 -7.89
CA VAL A 2 9.04 -17.68 -9.10
C VAL A 2 8.52 -18.47 -10.33
N ASN A 3 8.68 -19.80 -10.36
CA ASN A 3 8.35 -20.64 -11.54
C ASN A 3 7.26 -21.70 -11.27
N THR A 4 6.36 -21.48 -10.32
CA THR A 4 5.21 -22.38 -10.15
C THR A 4 4.14 -22.10 -11.22
N SER A 5 3.23 -23.05 -11.46
CA SER A 5 2.08 -22.87 -12.33
C SER A 5 1.28 -21.61 -11.99
N GLU A 6 1.09 -21.35 -10.70
CA GLU A 6 0.31 -20.21 -10.20
C GLU A 6 1.06 -18.89 -10.43
N ALA A 7 2.38 -18.86 -10.20
CA ALA A 7 3.21 -17.68 -10.48
C ALA A 7 3.22 -17.36 -11.99
N ILE A 8 3.33 -18.37 -12.85
CA ILE A 8 3.26 -18.21 -14.30
C ILE A 8 1.89 -17.69 -14.73
N ALA A 9 0.80 -18.25 -14.19
CA ALA A 9 -0.57 -17.82 -14.47
C ALA A 9 -0.81 -16.36 -14.04
N LEU A 10 -0.38 -16.00 -12.83
CA LEU A 10 -0.47 -14.62 -12.33
C LEU A 10 0.32 -13.65 -13.22
N ARG A 11 1.59 -13.96 -13.51
CA ARG A 11 2.42 -13.11 -14.40
C ARG A 11 1.77 -12.93 -15.76
N LYS A 12 1.20 -14.00 -16.33
CA LYS A 12 0.47 -13.92 -17.60
C LYS A 12 -0.72 -12.97 -17.49
N GLN A 13 -1.57 -13.10 -16.47
CA GLN A 13 -2.72 -12.21 -16.23
C GLN A 13 -2.27 -10.75 -16.11
N VAL A 14 -1.24 -10.47 -15.30
CA VAL A 14 -0.72 -9.12 -15.10
C VAL A 14 -0.21 -8.53 -16.41
N ASN A 15 0.63 -9.26 -17.15
CA ASN A 15 1.19 -8.77 -18.40
C ASN A 15 0.11 -8.59 -19.49
N ASP A 16 -0.90 -9.48 -19.55
CA ASP A 16 -2.04 -9.36 -20.48
C ASP A 16 -2.80 -8.04 -20.22
N ARG A 17 -3.07 -7.71 -18.95
CA ARG A 17 -3.77 -6.47 -18.57
C ARG A 17 -2.90 -5.22 -18.74
N LEU A 18 -1.62 -5.28 -18.35
CA LEU A 18 -0.68 -4.15 -18.54
C LEU A 18 -0.50 -3.80 -20.01
N ALA A 19 -0.46 -4.79 -20.91
CA ALA A 19 -0.32 -4.54 -22.34
C ALA A 19 -1.44 -3.66 -22.92
N LEU A 20 -2.68 -3.86 -22.44
CA LEU A 20 -3.84 -3.05 -22.84
C LEU A 20 -3.72 -1.59 -22.37
N VAL A 21 -3.26 -1.38 -21.13
CA VAL A 21 -3.14 -0.04 -20.55
C VAL A 21 -1.92 0.70 -21.10
N LEU A 22 -0.80 0.00 -21.29
CA LEU A 22 0.38 0.58 -21.90
C LEU A 22 0.13 1.03 -23.34
N ALA A 23 -0.70 0.32 -24.10
CA ALA A 23 -1.10 0.76 -25.43
C ALA A 23 -1.73 2.16 -25.39
N ASP A 24 -2.58 2.44 -24.41
CA ASP A 24 -3.24 3.74 -24.24
C ASP A 24 -2.26 4.81 -23.71
N VAL A 25 -1.43 4.45 -22.72
CA VAL A 25 -0.45 5.38 -22.11
C VAL A 25 0.60 5.85 -23.13
N VAL A 26 1.11 4.91 -23.94
CA VAL A 26 2.17 5.17 -24.90
C VAL A 26 1.61 5.85 -26.15
N PHE A 27 0.54 5.30 -26.75
CA PHE A 27 0.06 5.70 -28.08
C PHE A 27 -1.26 6.50 -28.09
N GLY A 28 -1.79 6.84 -26.92
CA GLY A 28 -3.09 7.50 -26.76
C GLY A 28 -4.28 6.55 -26.85
N THR A 29 -5.43 7.02 -26.38
CA THR A 29 -6.68 6.25 -26.34
C THR A 29 -7.32 6.15 -27.73
N ASN A 30 -7.11 5.02 -28.40
CA ASN A 30 -7.84 4.68 -29.63
C ASN A 30 -8.31 3.23 -29.59
N ALA A 31 -9.61 3.03 -29.35
CA ALA A 31 -10.21 1.71 -29.18
C ALA A 31 -9.99 0.77 -30.38
N ALA A 32 -9.98 1.31 -31.62
CA ALA A 32 -9.88 0.50 -32.84
C ALA A 32 -8.50 -0.16 -33.02
N SER A 33 -7.44 0.44 -32.47
CA SER A 33 -6.07 -0.07 -32.56
C SER A 33 -5.54 -0.66 -31.25
N ARG A 34 -6.29 -0.51 -30.15
CA ARG A 34 -5.87 -0.89 -28.80
C ARG A 34 -5.46 -2.36 -28.71
N SER A 35 -6.29 -3.28 -29.19
CA SER A 35 -6.00 -4.72 -29.13
C SER A 35 -4.78 -5.11 -29.95
N ASN A 36 -4.61 -4.53 -31.14
CA ASN A 36 -3.47 -4.81 -32.01
C ASN A 36 -2.17 -4.28 -31.39
N ARG A 37 -2.19 -3.05 -30.84
CA ARG A 37 -1.05 -2.47 -30.11
C ARG A 37 -0.71 -3.28 -28.87
N ALA A 38 -1.70 -3.70 -28.10
CA ALA A 38 -1.50 -4.55 -26.93
C ALA A 38 -0.85 -5.89 -27.30
N ALA A 39 -1.28 -6.53 -28.39
CA ALA A 39 -0.67 -7.77 -28.89
C ALA A 39 0.82 -7.60 -29.23
N LEU A 40 1.23 -6.44 -29.76
CA LEU A 40 2.63 -6.10 -30.05
C LEU A 40 3.43 -5.79 -28.78
N LEU A 41 2.83 -5.11 -27.79
CA LEU A 41 3.51 -4.79 -26.53
C LEU A 41 3.62 -5.98 -25.58
N ARG A 42 2.69 -6.94 -25.66
CA ARG A 42 2.59 -8.02 -24.70
C ARG A 42 3.85 -8.89 -24.56
N PRO A 43 4.54 -9.32 -25.64
CA PRO A 43 5.78 -10.07 -25.53
C PRO A 43 6.95 -9.26 -24.94
N LEU A 44 6.87 -7.92 -25.00
CA LEU A 44 7.90 -7.04 -24.44
C LEU A 44 7.87 -7.05 -22.91
N LEU A 45 6.67 -7.17 -22.33
CA LEU A 45 6.48 -7.26 -20.88
C LEU A 45 7.01 -8.55 -20.26
N ASP A 46 6.98 -9.66 -21.00
CA ASP A 46 7.61 -10.89 -20.52
C ASP A 46 9.12 -10.71 -20.38
N GLY A 47 9.75 -10.04 -21.35
CA GLY A 47 11.17 -9.75 -21.31
C GLY A 47 11.54 -8.68 -20.29
N LEU A 48 10.65 -7.73 -19.98
CA LEU A 48 11.01 -6.60 -19.09
C LEU A 48 11.48 -7.07 -17.71
N ALA A 49 10.85 -8.10 -17.15
CA ALA A 49 11.22 -8.66 -15.84
C ALA A 49 12.60 -9.34 -15.83
N ASP A 50 13.08 -9.79 -17.00
CA ASP A 50 14.37 -10.46 -17.16
C ASP A 50 15.52 -9.45 -17.42
N ASN A 51 15.19 -8.17 -17.59
CA ASN A 51 16.15 -7.12 -17.94
C ASN A 51 16.28 -6.09 -16.82
N ARG A 52 17.42 -5.39 -16.80
CA ARG A 52 17.58 -4.21 -15.94
C ARG A 52 16.97 -3.02 -16.65
N PHE A 53 16.27 -2.18 -15.90
CA PHE A 53 15.69 -0.96 -16.46
C PHE A 53 15.74 0.19 -15.46
N TYR A 54 15.65 1.41 -16.00
CA TYR A 54 15.54 2.67 -15.28
C TYR A 54 14.31 3.41 -15.80
N PHE A 55 13.49 3.92 -14.88
CA PHE A 55 12.31 4.69 -15.23
C PHE A 55 12.30 6.01 -14.47
N GLU A 56 12.02 7.09 -15.18
CA GLU A 56 11.90 8.43 -14.61
C GLU A 56 10.64 9.12 -15.11
N LEU A 57 9.96 9.81 -14.20
CA LEU A 57 8.75 10.60 -14.47
C LEU A 57 8.97 12.03 -13.97
N HIS A 58 8.93 13.00 -14.88
CA HIS A 58 9.26 14.40 -14.56
C HIS A 58 8.05 15.28 -14.28
N ASP A 59 6.90 15.04 -14.91
CA ASP A 59 5.69 15.86 -14.78
C ASP A 59 4.43 14.97 -14.85
N LEU A 60 3.37 15.33 -14.15
CA LEU A 60 2.08 14.65 -14.13
C LEU A 60 1.04 15.32 -15.06
N VAL A 61 1.19 16.62 -15.36
CA VAL A 61 0.19 17.40 -16.12
C VAL A 61 0.38 17.26 -17.65
N GLY A 62 1.61 16.96 -18.09
CA GLY A 62 1.92 16.54 -19.45
C GLY A 62 3.02 15.50 -19.42
N PRO A 63 2.70 14.20 -19.24
CA PRO A 63 3.62 13.24 -18.67
C PRO A 63 4.86 13.05 -19.53
N ARG A 64 5.95 13.68 -19.09
CA ARG A 64 7.29 13.45 -19.59
C ARG A 64 7.89 12.32 -18.77
N TRP A 65 8.17 11.23 -19.45
CA TRP A 65 8.81 10.08 -18.86
C TRP A 65 9.85 9.51 -19.79
N THR A 66 10.81 8.83 -19.19
CA THR A 66 11.86 8.10 -19.89
C THR A 66 11.98 6.71 -19.29
N LEU A 67 12.00 5.70 -20.14
CA LEU A 67 12.27 4.30 -19.80
C LEU A 67 13.52 3.86 -20.54
N SER A 68 14.57 3.54 -19.80
CA SER A 68 15.80 2.96 -20.31
C SER A 68 15.84 1.48 -19.97
N ILE A 69 16.00 0.62 -20.97
CA ILE A 69 16.05 -0.84 -20.83
C ILE A 69 17.43 -1.29 -21.27
N PHE A 70 18.07 -2.11 -20.45
CA PHE A 70 19.39 -2.69 -20.71
C PHE A 70 19.20 -4.19 -20.95
N ALA A 71 19.36 -4.62 -22.19
CA ALA A 71 18.97 -5.94 -22.67
C ALA A 71 19.89 -6.41 -23.80
N HIS A 72 19.95 -7.72 -24.04
CA HIS A 72 20.69 -8.25 -25.19
C HIS A 72 20.16 -7.69 -26.52
N GLU A 73 21.04 -7.60 -27.52
CA GLU A 73 20.76 -7.00 -28.83
C GLU A 73 19.47 -7.54 -29.50
N LYS A 74 19.22 -8.85 -29.40
CA LYS A 74 17.99 -9.48 -29.93
C LYS A 74 16.72 -8.95 -29.25
N SER A 75 16.78 -8.68 -27.95
CA SER A 75 15.68 -8.11 -27.19
C SER A 75 15.47 -6.65 -27.58
N VAL A 76 16.54 -5.87 -27.67
CA VAL A 76 16.49 -4.46 -28.14
C VAL A 76 15.87 -4.37 -29.54
N ALA A 77 16.28 -5.23 -30.47
CA ALA A 77 15.71 -5.30 -31.83
C ALA A 77 14.20 -5.64 -31.82
N ARG A 78 13.78 -6.57 -30.95
CA ARG A 78 12.36 -6.92 -30.78
C ARG A 78 11.55 -5.74 -30.21
N TRP A 79 12.07 -5.07 -29.18
CA TRP A 79 11.43 -3.88 -28.63
C TRP A 79 11.27 -2.79 -29.69
N ASN A 80 12.34 -2.48 -30.42
CA ASN A 80 12.33 -1.46 -31.46
C ASN A 80 11.30 -1.77 -32.56
N SER A 81 11.30 -3.00 -33.08
CA SER A 81 10.36 -3.42 -34.14
C SER A 81 8.89 -3.43 -33.68
N ASN A 82 8.59 -3.94 -32.48
CA ASN A 82 7.22 -3.97 -31.97
C ASN A 82 6.69 -2.56 -31.67
N LEU A 83 7.51 -1.69 -31.08
CA LEU A 83 7.14 -0.29 -30.82
C LEU A 83 6.92 0.47 -32.13
N TRP A 84 7.77 0.24 -33.13
CA TRP A 84 7.64 0.85 -34.45
C TRP A 84 6.32 0.45 -35.13
N GLN A 85 6.01 -0.84 -35.13
CA GLN A 85 4.75 -1.35 -35.68
C GLN A 85 3.54 -0.80 -34.90
N ALA A 86 3.62 -0.75 -33.58
CA ALA A 86 2.52 -0.26 -32.74
C ALA A 86 2.26 1.24 -32.90
N ALA A 87 3.29 2.04 -33.20
CA ALA A 87 3.17 3.47 -33.43
C ALA A 87 2.24 3.78 -34.62
N SER A 88 2.38 3.05 -35.74
CA SER A 88 1.49 3.18 -36.93
C SER A 88 1.22 4.63 -37.35
N SER A 89 2.20 5.54 -37.20
CA SER A 89 2.02 6.99 -37.42
C SER A 89 2.42 7.44 -38.83
N PRO A 90 1.68 8.39 -39.44
CA PRO A 90 2.01 8.96 -40.74
C PRO A 90 3.23 9.89 -40.72
N THR A 91 3.73 10.32 -39.55
CA THR A 91 4.90 11.22 -39.46
C THR A 91 5.96 10.61 -38.55
N LEU A 92 6.93 9.94 -39.19
CA LEU A 92 8.07 9.30 -38.57
C LEU A 92 9.34 10.02 -38.99
N VAL A 93 10.09 10.57 -38.04
CA VAL A 93 11.40 11.16 -38.29
C VAL A 93 12.46 10.15 -37.88
N ILE A 94 13.29 9.72 -38.82
CA ILE A 94 14.41 8.80 -38.61
C ILE A 94 15.71 9.60 -38.69
N SER A 95 16.63 9.37 -37.74
CA SER A 95 17.98 9.93 -37.83
C SER A 95 18.97 8.84 -38.19
N ASN A 96 19.83 9.13 -39.16
CA ASN A 96 20.87 8.22 -39.60
C ASN A 96 22.15 8.48 -38.80
N VAL A 97 22.30 7.78 -37.68
CA VAL A 97 23.57 7.70 -36.95
C VAL A 97 24.08 6.26 -37.02
N PRO A 98 25.33 6.03 -37.46
CA PRO A 98 25.90 4.67 -37.51
C PRO A 98 25.82 3.97 -36.14
N GLY A 99 25.29 2.75 -36.12
CA GLY A 99 25.15 1.95 -34.90
C GLY A 99 23.98 2.35 -33.98
N VAL A 100 23.14 3.31 -34.37
CA VAL A 100 22.00 3.78 -33.59
C VAL A 100 20.74 3.78 -34.44
N SER A 101 19.70 3.08 -33.98
CA SER A 101 18.36 3.19 -34.57
C SER A 101 17.55 4.20 -33.76
N MET A 102 17.26 5.36 -34.34
CA MET A 102 16.44 6.39 -33.69
C MET A 102 15.24 6.77 -34.54
N TRP A 103 14.08 6.85 -33.90
CA TRP A 103 12.88 7.38 -34.53
C TRP A 103 11.96 8.12 -33.57
N ILE A 104 11.17 9.03 -34.12
CA ILE A 104 10.16 9.80 -33.40
C ILE A 104 8.82 9.70 -34.14
N SER A 105 7.77 9.39 -33.39
CA SER A 105 6.39 9.31 -33.88
C SER A 105 5.54 10.44 -33.31
N HIS A 106 4.87 11.20 -34.20
CA HIS A 106 3.88 12.21 -33.81
C HIS A 106 2.46 11.63 -33.87
N PHE A 107 1.62 11.93 -32.88
CA PHE A 107 0.23 11.43 -32.84
C PHE A 107 -0.75 12.61 -32.84
N GLY A 108 -1.20 13.07 -34.02
CA GLY A 108 -2.22 14.14 -34.13
C GLY A 108 -1.89 15.45 -33.38
N SER A 109 -2.81 16.41 -33.43
CA SER A 109 -2.66 17.67 -32.68
C SER A 109 -2.94 17.44 -31.19
N GLY A 110 -1.93 17.62 -30.34
CA GLY A 110 -2.09 17.64 -28.87
C GLY A 110 -1.50 16.44 -28.10
N VAL A 111 -1.00 15.40 -28.76
CA VAL A 111 -0.29 14.29 -28.09
C VAL A 111 1.22 14.49 -28.20
N VAL A 112 1.89 14.35 -27.07
CA VAL A 112 3.35 14.40 -26.95
C VAL A 112 3.98 13.28 -27.79
N PRO A 113 4.95 13.57 -28.68
CA PRO A 113 5.57 12.55 -29.53
C PRO A 113 6.31 11.49 -28.72
N LEU A 114 6.37 10.28 -29.28
CA LEU A 114 7.13 9.14 -28.74
C LEU A 114 8.47 9.09 -29.45
N GLY A 115 9.56 9.22 -28.70
CA GLY A 115 10.92 8.97 -29.18
C GLY A 115 11.39 7.58 -28.75
N VAL A 116 12.02 6.86 -29.67
CA VAL A 116 12.67 5.59 -29.40
C VAL A 116 14.08 5.62 -29.95
N VAL A 117 15.01 5.14 -29.13
CA VAL A 117 16.43 5.07 -29.42
C VAL A 117 16.93 3.70 -29.04
N ALA A 118 17.56 3.01 -29.97
CA ALA A 118 18.21 1.72 -29.73
C ALA A 118 19.70 1.82 -30.06
N VAL A 119 20.55 1.39 -29.12
CA VAL A 119 22.02 1.31 -29.27
C VAL A 119 22.50 -0.01 -28.66
N SER A 120 23.00 -0.92 -29.48
CA SER A 120 23.57 -2.23 -29.09
C SER A 120 22.76 -2.98 -28.01
N ASP A 121 23.09 -2.78 -26.74
CA ASP A 121 22.54 -3.44 -25.55
C ASP A 121 21.57 -2.57 -24.74
N SER A 122 21.13 -1.45 -25.28
CA SER A 122 20.26 -0.49 -24.62
C SER A 122 19.16 0.05 -25.52
N LEU A 123 18.02 0.33 -24.92
CA LEU A 123 16.87 0.96 -25.54
C LEU A 123 16.37 2.07 -24.64
N VAL A 124 16.14 3.25 -25.19
CA VAL A 124 15.49 4.37 -24.49
C VAL A 124 14.20 4.74 -25.19
N ILE A 125 13.14 4.80 -24.41
CA ILE A 125 11.80 5.17 -24.83
C ILE A 125 11.43 6.43 -24.05
N THR A 126 10.99 7.48 -24.73
CA THR A 126 10.67 8.74 -24.09
C THR A 126 9.44 9.42 -24.69
N LYS A 127 8.70 10.12 -23.83
CA LYS A 127 7.56 10.97 -24.23
C LYS A 127 7.95 12.42 -23.95
N VAL A 128 8.37 13.16 -24.97
CA VAL A 128 8.89 14.54 -24.85
C VAL A 128 8.13 15.50 -25.75
N THR A 129 7.87 16.73 -25.28
CA THR A 129 7.14 17.76 -26.06
C THR A 129 7.98 18.39 -27.16
N ASP A 130 9.29 18.18 -27.15
CA ASP A 130 10.26 18.65 -28.14
C ASP A 130 11.26 17.52 -28.45
N ALA A 131 11.61 17.32 -29.71
CA ALA A 131 12.52 16.27 -30.17
C ALA A 131 13.99 16.52 -29.75
N LYS A 132 14.35 17.78 -29.47
CA LYS A 132 15.74 18.20 -29.13
C LYS A 132 16.28 17.64 -27.80
N PRO A 133 15.56 17.63 -26.67
CA PRO A 133 16.06 17.06 -25.41
C PRO A 133 16.33 15.55 -25.46
N GLY A 134 15.61 14.79 -26.29
CA GLY A 134 15.86 13.36 -26.49
C GLY A 134 17.22 13.07 -27.13
N LEU A 135 17.70 13.97 -28.00
CA LEU A 135 19.04 13.91 -28.61
C LEU A 135 20.16 14.25 -27.61
N ALA A 136 19.93 15.17 -26.66
CA ALA A 136 20.90 15.53 -25.63
C ALA A 136 21.09 14.40 -24.60
N GLN A 137 20.02 13.74 -24.15
CA GLN A 137 20.12 12.52 -23.33
C GLN A 137 20.84 11.39 -24.08
N LEU A 138 20.69 11.33 -25.39
CA LEU A 138 21.38 10.39 -26.28
C LEU A 138 22.88 10.65 -26.39
N GLU A 139 23.29 11.91 -26.48
CA GLU A 139 24.70 12.34 -26.45
C GLU A 139 25.34 12.01 -25.08
N GLU A 140 24.58 12.17 -23.99
CA GLU A 140 24.99 11.80 -22.63
C GLU A 140 25.12 10.27 -22.44
N MET A 141 24.22 9.48 -23.05
CA MET A 141 24.34 8.02 -23.07
C MET A 141 25.46 7.51 -23.99
N LYS A 142 25.71 8.17 -25.14
CA LYS A 142 26.82 7.85 -26.05
C LYS A 142 28.19 8.19 -25.47
N SER A 143 28.27 9.22 -24.62
CA SER A 143 29.53 9.71 -24.02
C SER A 143 29.98 8.91 -22.79
N SER A 144 29.41 7.71 -22.56
CA SER A 144 29.93 6.70 -21.63
C SER A 144 29.98 7.13 -20.16
N LYS A 145 28.79 7.40 -19.60
CA LYS A 145 28.37 6.74 -18.36
C LYS A 145 26.98 6.18 -18.59
N HIS A 146 26.86 4.87 -18.83
CA HIS A 146 25.60 4.20 -18.55
C HIS A 146 25.13 4.71 -17.18
N LEU A 147 23.88 5.18 -17.07
CA LEU A 147 23.29 5.49 -15.77
C LEU A 147 23.67 4.35 -14.83
N ALA A 148 24.47 4.65 -13.81
CA ALA A 148 25.06 3.62 -12.96
C ALA A 148 23.91 2.96 -12.20
N LEU A 149 23.35 1.90 -12.78
CA LEU A 149 22.22 1.22 -12.22
C LEU A 149 22.66 0.61 -10.89
N SER A 150 21.87 0.88 -9.86
CA SER A 150 22.07 0.28 -8.55
C SER A 150 22.23 -1.24 -8.65
N THR A 151 23.09 -1.81 -7.81
CA THR A 151 23.20 -3.26 -7.63
C THR A 151 22.04 -3.84 -6.82
N ASN A 152 21.15 -2.98 -6.29
CA ASN A 152 19.94 -3.38 -5.61
C ASN A 152 18.94 -4.03 -6.59
N LEU A 153 18.08 -4.90 -6.07
CA LEU A 153 16.96 -5.47 -6.84
C LEU A 153 15.95 -4.38 -7.23
N LEU A 154 15.75 -3.40 -6.34
CA LEU A 154 14.94 -2.22 -6.57
C LEU A 154 15.62 -1.01 -5.93
N ALA A 155 15.62 0.10 -6.65
CA ALA A 155 15.94 1.42 -6.11
C ALA A 155 14.86 2.40 -6.60
N LEU A 156 14.20 3.08 -5.68
CA LEU A 156 13.11 4.01 -5.96
C LEU A 156 13.34 5.31 -5.20
N THR A 157 13.18 6.43 -5.89
CA THR A 157 13.10 7.75 -5.27
C THR A 157 11.82 8.44 -5.75
N ALA A 158 11.05 8.98 -4.83
CA ALA A 158 9.76 9.59 -5.13
C ALA A 158 9.53 10.82 -4.26
N ASP A 159 9.07 11.92 -4.87
CA ASP A 159 8.49 13.04 -4.15
C ASP A 159 7.00 12.78 -3.96
N LEU A 160 6.62 12.31 -2.77
CA LEU A 160 5.24 11.93 -2.50
C LEU A 160 4.29 13.14 -2.47
N ALA A 161 4.79 14.36 -2.19
CA ALA A 161 3.98 15.56 -2.26
C ALA A 161 3.58 15.87 -3.71
N ARG A 162 4.51 15.68 -4.66
CA ARG A 162 4.21 15.82 -6.09
C ARG A 162 3.29 14.72 -6.61
N LEU A 163 3.38 13.51 -6.07
CA LEU A 163 2.53 12.38 -6.44
C LEU A 163 1.15 12.38 -5.75
N GLN A 164 0.90 13.30 -4.81
CA GLN A 164 -0.35 13.38 -4.04
C GLN A 164 -1.61 13.30 -4.92
N PRO A 165 -1.73 14.03 -6.04
CA PRO A 165 -2.94 13.96 -6.88
C PRO A 165 -3.08 12.63 -7.62
N ALA A 166 -1.97 12.04 -8.06
CA ALA A 166 -1.98 10.81 -8.87
C ALA A 166 -2.24 9.55 -8.03
N LEU A 167 -1.86 9.58 -6.76
CA LEU A 167 -2.01 8.48 -5.81
C LEU A 167 -3.19 8.69 -4.84
N ASP A 168 -3.97 9.75 -5.04
CA ASP A 168 -5.08 10.16 -4.15
C ASP A 168 -4.69 10.23 -2.66
N LEU A 169 -3.50 10.77 -2.39
CA LEU A 169 -2.98 10.83 -1.02
C LEU A 169 -3.70 11.92 -0.21
N PRO A 170 -3.98 11.72 1.09
CA PRO A 170 -4.59 12.74 1.96
C PRO A 170 -3.90 14.11 1.91
N LYS A 171 -4.67 15.16 1.56
CA LYS A 171 -4.16 16.55 1.49
C LYS A 171 -3.73 17.14 2.83
N ALA A 172 -4.24 16.59 3.94
CA ALA A 172 -3.93 17.05 5.30
C ALA A 172 -2.54 16.58 5.78
N VAL A 173 -1.85 15.72 5.03
CA VAL A 173 -0.56 15.14 5.40
C VAL A 173 0.55 15.85 4.62
N ALA A 174 1.61 16.24 5.34
CA ALA A 174 2.84 16.72 4.73
C ALA A 174 3.65 15.51 4.21
N TRP A 175 3.49 15.20 2.93
CA TRP A 175 4.11 14.03 2.30
C TRP A 175 5.63 14.19 2.13
N PRO A 176 6.43 13.19 2.54
CA PRO A 176 7.89 13.27 2.50
C PRO A 176 8.47 12.92 1.12
N HIS A 177 9.74 13.25 0.92
CA HIS A 177 10.56 12.59 -0.09
C HIS A 177 10.88 11.16 0.38
N LEU A 178 10.57 10.19 -0.46
CA LEU A 178 10.74 8.77 -0.20
C LEU A 178 11.93 8.25 -1.01
N SER A 179 12.84 7.57 -0.34
CA SER A 179 13.86 6.72 -0.97
C SER A 179 13.67 5.29 -0.49
N VAL A 180 13.66 4.32 -1.38
CA VAL A 180 13.54 2.88 -1.07
C VAL A 180 14.62 2.12 -1.81
N SER A 181 15.25 1.17 -1.13
CA SER A 181 16.11 0.16 -1.72
C SER A 181 15.69 -1.24 -1.25
N VAL A 182 15.80 -2.22 -2.15
CA VAL A 182 15.56 -3.63 -1.83
C VAL A 182 16.75 -4.45 -2.28
N THR A 183 17.29 -5.27 -1.38
CA THR A 183 18.44 -6.14 -1.63
C THR A 183 18.12 -7.56 -1.20
N ALA A 184 18.69 -8.56 -1.88
CA ALA A 184 18.70 -9.93 -1.38
C ALA A 184 19.78 -10.06 -0.31
N LYS A 185 19.42 -10.59 0.87
CA LYS A 185 20.35 -10.85 1.97
C LYS A 185 20.12 -12.24 2.52
N GLY A 186 20.91 -13.21 2.05
CA GLY A 186 20.72 -14.62 2.37
C GLY A 186 19.46 -15.15 1.70
N ASP A 187 18.55 -15.72 2.49
CA ASP A 187 17.27 -16.28 2.06
C ASP A 187 16.12 -15.25 2.01
N ALA A 188 16.33 -14.04 2.54
CA ALA A 188 15.31 -13.02 2.67
C ALA A 188 15.64 -11.73 1.89
N LEU A 189 14.62 -10.91 1.67
CA LEU A 189 14.77 -9.55 1.20
C LEU A 189 14.99 -8.60 2.38
N ARG A 190 15.92 -7.65 2.18
CA ARG A 190 16.11 -6.51 3.04
C ARG A 190 15.68 -5.26 2.29
N SER A 191 14.60 -4.63 2.78
CA SER A 191 14.11 -3.36 2.29
C SER A 191 14.53 -2.25 3.24
N GLU A 192 15.13 -1.19 2.73
CA GLU A 192 15.42 0.02 3.51
C GLU A 192 14.69 1.20 2.87
N ALA A 193 14.05 2.03 3.69
CA ALA A 193 13.41 3.24 3.23
C ALA A 193 13.82 4.44 4.09
N THR A 194 13.91 5.60 3.45
CA THR A 194 14.13 6.88 4.11
C THR A 194 12.98 7.81 3.72
N LEU A 195 12.35 8.41 4.72
CA LEU A 195 11.32 9.43 4.55
C LEU A 195 11.86 10.76 5.07
N LYS A 196 12.07 11.72 4.17
CA LYS A 196 12.54 13.07 4.49
C LYS A 196 11.42 14.08 4.38
N PHE A 197 11.08 14.71 5.50
CA PHE A 197 10.03 15.71 5.60
C PHE A 197 10.62 17.11 5.39
N ALA A 198 9.85 18.00 4.74
CA ALA A 198 10.27 19.37 4.49
C ALA A 198 10.40 20.20 5.78
N SER A 199 9.62 19.87 6.80
CA SER A 199 9.63 20.51 8.11
C SER A 199 9.74 19.47 9.22
N ALA A 200 10.22 19.91 10.39
CA ALA A 200 10.29 19.06 11.57
C ALA A 200 8.88 18.58 11.90
N ALA A 201 8.71 17.27 11.95
CA ALA A 201 7.44 16.68 12.25
C ALA A 201 7.28 16.53 13.77
N PRO A 202 6.04 16.69 14.28
CA PRO A 202 5.77 16.82 15.70
C PRO A 202 5.70 15.45 16.40
N TRP A 203 6.59 14.50 16.06
CA TRP A 203 6.57 13.19 16.71
C TRP A 203 6.97 13.36 18.17
N LYS A 204 6.04 13.09 19.08
CA LYS A 204 6.36 12.89 20.49
C LYS A 204 6.62 11.41 20.72
N LEU A 205 7.86 11.05 21.04
CA LEU A 205 8.22 9.66 21.35
C LEU A 205 8.36 9.52 22.86
N ASP A 206 7.55 8.65 23.44
CA ASP A 206 7.54 8.33 24.86
C ASP A 206 8.03 6.89 25.06
N ALA A 207 8.33 6.51 26.30
CA ALA A 207 8.56 5.09 26.60
C ALA A 207 7.28 4.29 26.33
N PHE A 208 7.40 3.16 25.61
CA PHE A 208 6.25 2.32 25.31
C PHE A 208 5.60 1.79 26.59
N ARG A 209 4.30 1.99 26.71
CA ARG A 209 3.45 1.47 27.80
C ARG A 209 2.69 0.25 27.28
N LEU A 210 3.29 -0.92 27.42
CA LEU A 210 2.70 -2.17 26.95
C LEU A 210 1.53 -2.61 27.86
N PRO A 211 0.39 -3.07 27.32
CA PRO A 211 -0.67 -3.69 28.11
C PRO A 211 -0.29 -5.15 28.44
N THR A 212 0.50 -5.32 29.50
CA THR A 212 1.18 -6.58 29.87
C THR A 212 0.24 -7.70 30.29
N ASN A 213 -0.98 -7.42 30.76
CA ASN A 213 -1.99 -8.45 31.06
C ASN A 213 -2.77 -8.89 29.81
N SER A 214 -2.89 -8.01 28.80
CA SER A 214 -3.68 -8.25 27.59
C SER A 214 -2.89 -8.96 26.50
N VAL A 215 -1.61 -8.65 26.34
CA VAL A 215 -0.73 -9.31 25.37
C VAL A 215 -0.25 -10.64 25.96
N ARG A 216 -0.56 -11.74 25.29
CA ARG A 216 -0.27 -13.11 25.77
C ARG A 216 0.14 -14.03 24.64
N ASP A 217 1.07 -14.93 24.93
CA ASP A 217 1.44 -16.00 24.01
C ASP A 217 0.36 -17.10 23.88
N PRO A 218 0.27 -17.76 22.71
CA PRO A 218 1.18 -17.69 21.55
C PRO A 218 0.84 -16.56 20.57
N LEU A 219 1.78 -15.62 20.35
CA LEU A 219 1.64 -14.56 19.36
C LEU A 219 2.02 -15.02 17.95
N ILE A 220 1.29 -14.54 16.94
CA ILE A 220 1.67 -14.66 15.51
C ILE A 220 1.90 -13.30 14.85
N SER A 221 1.48 -12.21 15.50
CA SER A 221 1.89 -10.87 15.14
C SER A 221 1.87 -9.95 16.35
N PHE A 222 2.73 -8.94 16.32
CA PHE A 222 2.76 -7.85 17.26
C PHE A 222 3.23 -6.58 16.57
N THR A 223 2.47 -5.51 16.73
CA THR A 223 2.80 -4.17 16.24
C THR A 223 2.77 -3.19 17.40
N ALA A 224 3.76 -2.33 17.50
CA ALA A 224 3.77 -1.17 18.38
C ALA A 224 4.06 0.09 17.56
N MET A 225 3.25 1.12 17.71
CA MET A 225 3.46 2.39 17.04
C MET A 225 3.22 3.58 17.96
N GLN A 226 3.88 4.69 17.69
CA GLN A 226 3.73 5.93 18.45
C GLN A 226 4.03 7.20 17.65
N GLY A 227 3.83 8.37 18.25
CA GLY A 227 4.19 9.67 17.67
C GLY A 227 3.14 10.28 16.74
N PHE A 228 1.92 9.75 16.77
CA PHE A 228 0.80 10.19 15.94
C PHE A 228 -0.28 10.98 16.72
N GLY A 229 -0.11 11.18 18.03
CA GLY A 229 -1.13 11.80 18.89
C GLY A 229 -1.51 13.22 18.45
N ASP A 230 -0.52 14.06 18.14
CA ASP A 230 -0.74 15.43 17.66
C ASP A 230 -1.46 15.48 16.30
N TRP A 231 -1.22 14.48 15.44
CA TRP A 231 -1.91 14.35 14.18
C TRP A 231 -3.38 13.97 14.41
N LEU A 232 -3.64 12.97 15.26
CA LEU A 232 -5.01 12.58 15.63
C LEU A 232 -5.79 13.75 16.25
N ALA A 233 -5.18 14.55 17.11
CA ALA A 233 -5.82 15.70 17.74
C ALA A 233 -6.28 16.81 16.75
N ARG A 234 -5.72 16.82 15.54
CA ARG A 234 -6.09 17.77 14.48
C ARG A 234 -7.29 17.31 13.65
N LEU A 235 -7.61 16.01 13.69
CA LEU A 235 -8.74 15.45 12.95
C LEU A 235 -10.06 15.95 13.56
N PRO A 236 -10.98 16.52 12.76
CA PRO A 236 -12.27 17.01 13.24
C PRO A 236 -13.05 15.95 14.02
N GLU A 237 -13.03 14.71 13.52
CA GLU A 237 -13.73 13.57 14.11
C GLU A 237 -13.24 13.34 15.55
N PHE A 238 -11.93 13.36 15.79
CA PHE A 238 -11.34 13.15 17.13
C PHE A 238 -11.71 14.23 18.15
N LYS A 239 -12.05 15.44 17.68
CA LYS A 239 -12.55 16.50 18.57
C LYS A 239 -13.99 16.22 19.02
N GLU A 240 -14.80 15.59 18.19
CA GLU A 240 -16.20 15.25 18.50
C GLU A 240 -16.34 14.12 19.53
N TRP A 241 -15.31 13.29 19.69
CA TRP A 241 -15.31 12.19 20.67
C TRP A 241 -15.07 12.64 22.12
N GLU A 242 -14.80 13.93 22.37
CA GLU A 242 -14.60 14.52 23.71
C GLU A 242 -13.65 13.69 24.61
N LEU A 243 -12.62 13.10 24.01
CA LEU A 243 -11.64 12.30 24.72
C LEU A 243 -10.79 13.20 25.61
N LYS A 244 -10.57 12.79 26.86
CA LYS A 244 -9.72 13.52 27.83
C LYS A 244 -8.28 13.66 27.33
N SER A 245 -7.81 12.67 26.57
CA SER A 245 -6.52 12.67 25.92
C SER A 245 -6.58 11.87 24.62
N VAL A 246 -5.80 12.30 23.63
CA VAL A 246 -5.63 11.57 22.39
C VAL A 246 -4.48 10.57 22.58
N PRO A 247 -4.66 9.28 22.23
CA PRO A 247 -3.60 8.29 22.39
C PRO A 247 -2.44 8.62 21.45
N ASN A 248 -1.22 8.54 21.99
CA ASN A 248 0.01 8.69 21.22
C ASN A 248 0.71 7.36 20.95
N GLN A 249 0.22 6.26 21.53
CA GLN A 249 0.73 4.90 21.33
C GLN A 249 -0.42 3.97 20.99
N PHE A 250 -0.16 3.00 20.14
CA PHE A 250 -1.12 1.97 19.75
C PHE A 250 -0.40 0.65 19.54
N PHE A 251 -1.01 -0.42 20.02
CA PHE A 251 -0.50 -1.77 19.95
C PHE A 251 -1.51 -2.64 19.23
N THR A 252 -1.06 -3.54 18.36
CA THR A 252 -1.93 -4.59 17.79
C THR A 252 -1.26 -5.93 17.93
N TRP A 253 -2.04 -6.98 18.13
CA TRP A 253 -1.52 -8.33 18.18
C TRP A 253 -2.57 -9.34 17.75
N ALA A 254 -2.07 -10.52 17.39
CA ALA A 254 -2.91 -11.65 17.03
C ALA A 254 -2.28 -12.94 17.51
N ARG A 255 -3.14 -13.95 17.69
CA ARG A 255 -2.77 -15.29 18.15
C ARG A 255 -3.20 -16.33 17.13
N SER A 256 -2.51 -17.47 17.10
CA SER A 256 -2.81 -18.59 16.20
C SER A 256 -4.04 -19.39 16.60
N ASP A 257 -4.42 -19.35 17.88
CA ASP A 257 -5.44 -20.22 18.47
C ASP A 257 -6.88 -19.83 18.10
N VAL A 258 -7.11 -18.59 17.69
CA VAL A 258 -8.44 -18.08 17.34
C VAL A 258 -8.42 -17.40 15.97
N PRO A 259 -9.00 -18.04 14.93
CA PRO A 259 -9.18 -17.42 13.63
C PRO A 259 -9.91 -16.07 13.77
N TYR A 260 -9.57 -15.10 12.94
CA TYR A 260 -10.14 -13.74 12.94
C TYR A 260 -9.86 -12.87 14.17
N ASN A 261 -9.30 -13.41 15.26
CA ASN A 261 -9.07 -12.62 16.47
C ASN A 261 -7.87 -11.69 16.27
N LEU A 262 -8.19 -10.40 16.14
CA LEU A 262 -7.28 -9.29 16.08
C LEU A 262 -7.59 -8.42 17.29
N LEU A 263 -6.57 -8.17 18.11
CA LEU A 263 -6.68 -7.32 19.27
C LEU A 263 -5.81 -6.09 19.06
N ALA A 264 -6.25 -4.98 19.64
CA ALA A 264 -5.45 -3.77 19.68
C ALA A 264 -5.70 -3.03 20.98
N ALA A 265 -4.76 -2.18 21.38
CA ALA A 265 -4.90 -1.38 22.58
C ALA A 265 -4.25 -0.02 22.43
N ALA A 266 -4.85 0.97 23.08
CA ALA A 266 -4.31 2.33 23.19
C ALA A 266 -4.31 2.74 24.67
N PRO A 267 -3.20 3.28 25.21
CA PRO A 267 -3.21 3.86 26.55
C PRO A 267 -4.27 4.97 26.64
N MET A 268 -5.15 4.87 27.62
CA MET A 268 -6.25 5.81 27.81
C MET A 268 -6.54 5.96 29.29
N PRO A 269 -6.09 7.04 29.93
CA PRO A 269 -6.46 7.34 31.30
C PRO A 269 -7.98 7.40 31.45
N ASP A 270 -8.53 6.77 32.49
CA ASP A 270 -9.97 6.76 32.76
C ASP A 270 -10.78 6.13 31.60
N ALA A 271 -10.28 4.99 31.09
CA ALA A 271 -10.82 4.33 29.91
C ALA A 271 -12.32 4.00 30.03
N SER A 272 -12.78 3.60 31.22
CA SER A 272 -14.19 3.30 31.47
C SER A 272 -15.08 4.51 31.19
N ASN A 273 -14.75 5.67 31.73
CA ASN A 273 -15.52 6.89 31.47
C ASN A 273 -15.32 7.39 30.02
N ALA A 274 -14.16 7.15 29.41
CA ALA A 274 -13.94 7.46 28.00
C ALA A 274 -14.91 6.68 27.09
N VAL A 275 -15.11 5.38 27.33
CA VAL A 275 -16.09 4.58 26.59
C VAL A 275 -17.52 5.05 26.84
N VAL A 276 -17.88 5.38 28.09
CA VAL A 276 -19.22 5.91 28.41
C VAL A 276 -19.50 7.22 27.69
N ARG A 277 -18.54 8.15 27.65
CA ARG A 277 -18.67 9.43 26.93
C ARG A 277 -18.73 9.24 25.42
N ALA A 278 -17.96 8.28 24.88
CA ALA A 278 -17.95 7.99 23.45
C ALA A 278 -19.23 7.28 22.95
N ALA A 279 -19.96 6.59 23.82
CA ALA A 279 -21.08 5.73 23.43
C ALA A 279 -22.22 6.46 22.70
N PRO A 280 -22.73 7.63 23.15
CA PRO A 280 -23.77 8.36 22.41
C PRO A 280 -23.35 8.72 20.99
N HIS A 281 -22.12 9.21 20.83
CA HIS A 281 -21.58 9.57 19.52
C HIS A 281 -21.42 8.34 18.63
N ALA A 282 -20.85 7.24 19.15
CA ALA A 282 -20.74 5.97 18.42
C ALA A 282 -22.10 5.42 17.97
N LEU A 283 -23.10 5.43 18.85
CA LEU A 283 -24.45 4.96 18.52
C LEU A 283 -25.11 5.83 17.44
N HIS A 284 -24.87 7.14 17.46
CA HIS A 284 -25.40 8.05 16.46
C HIS A 284 -24.69 7.94 15.12
N THR A 285 -23.37 8.12 15.07
CA THR A 285 -22.61 8.20 13.82
C THR A 285 -22.37 6.83 13.20
N LEU A 286 -21.74 5.91 13.95
CA LEU A 286 -21.46 4.57 13.47
C LEU A 286 -22.74 3.76 13.34
N GLY A 287 -23.67 3.88 14.31
CA GLY A 287 -24.94 3.15 14.28
C GLY A 287 -25.80 3.48 13.06
N THR A 288 -25.89 4.75 12.65
CA THR A 288 -26.62 5.15 11.44
C THR A 288 -26.01 4.54 10.18
N ASN A 289 -24.68 4.54 10.06
CA ASN A 289 -23.98 4.00 8.90
C ASN A 289 -24.11 2.46 8.81
N VAL A 290 -23.92 1.77 9.94
CA VAL A 290 -24.05 0.32 10.03
C VAL A 290 -25.48 -0.15 9.71
N ALA A 291 -26.49 0.55 10.26
CA ALA A 291 -27.89 0.26 10.00
C ALA A 291 -28.24 0.48 8.52
N LYS A 292 -27.80 1.60 7.93
CA LYS A 292 -28.01 1.90 6.51
C LYS A 292 -27.36 0.86 5.59
N ALA A 293 -26.21 0.33 5.97
CA ALA A 293 -25.50 -0.71 5.23
C ALA A 293 -26.09 -2.12 5.44
N GLY A 294 -27.06 -2.30 6.35
CA GLY A 294 -27.71 -3.58 6.59
C GLY A 294 -26.81 -4.65 7.22
N VAL A 295 -25.71 -4.24 7.87
CA VAL A 295 -24.65 -5.13 8.37
C VAL A 295 -24.63 -5.23 9.90
N GLY A 296 -25.80 -5.14 10.54
CA GLY A 296 -25.96 -5.25 11.99
C GLY A 296 -26.30 -3.91 12.65
N ARG A 297 -25.83 -3.70 13.88
CA ARG A 297 -26.02 -2.46 14.63
C ARG A 297 -24.88 -2.22 15.63
N ILE A 298 -24.68 -0.96 16.01
CA ILE A 298 -23.83 -0.61 17.15
C ILE A 298 -24.68 -0.69 18.43
N ALA A 299 -24.13 -1.29 19.48
CA ALA A 299 -24.76 -1.47 20.77
C ALA A 299 -23.79 -1.09 21.90
N PHE A 300 -24.33 -0.50 22.96
CA PHE A 300 -23.59 -0.25 24.19
C PHE A 300 -24.07 -1.19 25.29
N THR A 301 -23.15 -1.97 25.87
CA THR A 301 -23.42 -2.92 26.94
C THR A 301 -22.90 -2.37 28.26
N THR A 302 -23.82 -1.92 29.12
CA THR A 302 -23.51 -1.27 30.40
C THR A 302 -22.77 -2.19 31.38
N ASN A 303 -23.15 -3.47 31.47
CA ASN A 303 -22.54 -4.43 32.40
C ASN A 303 -21.05 -4.72 32.13
N ARG A 304 -20.55 -4.39 30.92
CA ARG A 304 -19.15 -4.58 30.52
C ARG A 304 -18.46 -3.28 30.14
N THR A 305 -19.19 -2.15 30.14
CA THR A 305 -18.74 -0.87 29.59
C THR A 305 -18.13 -1.05 28.20
N GLU A 306 -18.93 -1.59 27.27
CA GLU A 306 -18.46 -2.03 25.96
C GLU A 306 -19.34 -1.46 24.85
N ILE A 307 -18.71 -0.86 23.83
CA ILE A 307 -19.37 -0.54 22.56
C ILE A 307 -19.03 -1.66 21.59
N GLY A 308 -20.04 -2.36 21.09
CA GLY A 308 -19.89 -3.50 20.18
C GLY A 308 -20.69 -3.32 18.90
N TRP A 309 -20.14 -3.82 17.79
CA TRP A 309 -20.87 -4.00 16.54
C TRP A 309 -21.45 -5.41 16.51
N VAL A 310 -22.76 -5.50 16.76
CA VAL A 310 -23.49 -6.77 16.86
C VAL A 310 -24.28 -7.06 15.58
N GLY A 311 -24.46 -8.34 15.26
CA GLY A 311 -25.19 -8.78 14.06
C GLY A 311 -24.34 -8.87 12.79
N MET A 312 -23.04 -8.59 12.88
CA MET A 312 -22.10 -8.88 11.80
C MET A 312 -21.83 -10.40 11.76
N PRO A 313 -21.75 -11.04 10.57
CA PRO A 313 -21.40 -12.45 10.49
C PRO A 313 -19.97 -12.69 11.00
N ILE A 314 -19.79 -13.70 11.86
CA ILE A 314 -18.52 -14.18 12.44
C ILE A 314 -17.83 -13.19 13.40
N LEU A 315 -17.70 -11.92 13.02
CA LEU A 315 -17.01 -10.90 13.81
C LEU A 315 -17.98 -10.17 14.74
N VAL A 316 -17.48 -9.78 15.90
CA VAL A 316 -18.14 -8.84 16.81
C VAL A 316 -17.10 -7.79 17.23
N PRO A 317 -16.80 -6.80 16.36
CA PRO A 317 -15.88 -5.73 16.69
C PRO A 317 -16.31 -4.99 17.95
N PHE A 318 -15.37 -4.65 18.83
CA PHE A 318 -15.68 -3.99 20.09
C PHE A 318 -14.59 -3.00 20.52
N VAL A 319 -14.98 -2.10 21.43
CA VAL A 319 -14.09 -1.33 22.27
C VAL A 319 -14.58 -1.36 23.72
N ARG A 320 -13.67 -1.59 24.66
CA ARG A 320 -13.96 -1.63 26.11
C ARG A 320 -12.73 -1.21 26.92
N PRO A 321 -12.88 -0.85 28.21
CA PRO A 321 -11.72 -0.65 29.08
C PRO A 321 -11.00 -1.97 29.37
N ALA A 322 -9.68 -1.92 29.42
CA ALA A 322 -8.82 -2.99 29.92
C ALA A 322 -8.01 -2.48 31.11
N PRO A 323 -8.21 -3.06 32.32
CA PRO A 323 -7.43 -2.69 33.49
C PRO A 323 -6.03 -3.31 33.40
N GLU A 324 -5.00 -2.47 33.44
CA GLU A 324 -3.58 -2.87 33.45
C GLU A 324 -2.89 -2.30 34.69
N PRO A 325 -1.79 -2.91 35.19
CA PRO A 325 -1.09 -2.41 36.36
C PRO A 325 -0.43 -1.07 36.03
N GLY A 326 -0.95 0.02 36.61
CA GLY A 326 -0.37 1.36 36.55
C GLY A 326 -0.95 2.32 35.51
N ASN A 327 -1.73 1.86 34.52
CA ASN A 327 -2.46 2.72 33.58
C ASN A 327 -3.67 1.98 32.97
N ASP A 328 -4.72 2.72 32.63
CA ASP A 328 -5.87 2.18 31.90
C ASP A 328 -5.62 2.16 30.38
N PHE A 329 -6.24 1.18 29.69
CA PHE A 329 -6.21 1.06 28.24
C PHE A 329 -7.61 0.97 27.66
N LEU A 330 -7.79 1.49 26.44
CA LEU A 330 -8.87 1.06 25.56
C LEU A 330 -8.41 -0.19 24.84
N LEU A 331 -9.14 -1.29 25.02
CA LEU A 331 -8.96 -2.53 24.29
C LEU A 331 -9.98 -2.58 23.15
N PHE A 332 -9.47 -2.84 21.96
CA PHE A 332 -10.22 -3.07 20.74
C PHE A 332 -10.04 -4.53 20.33
N GLY A 333 -11.05 -5.09 19.70
CA GLY A 333 -10.88 -6.38 19.06
C GLY A 333 -11.98 -6.72 18.08
N SER A 334 -11.78 -7.80 17.35
CA SER A 334 -12.73 -8.30 16.34
C SER A 334 -13.75 -9.31 16.89
N MET A 335 -13.53 -9.84 18.10
CA MET A 335 -14.37 -10.87 18.71
C MET A 335 -14.60 -10.61 20.21
N ALA A 336 -15.66 -9.87 20.55
CA ALA A 336 -15.98 -9.49 21.94
C ALA A 336 -16.11 -10.66 22.93
N GLY A 337 -16.48 -11.84 22.45
CA GLY A 337 -16.59 -13.06 23.27
C GLY A 337 -15.28 -13.79 23.53
N ILE A 338 -14.20 -13.45 22.83
CA ILE A 338 -12.93 -14.20 22.84
C ILE A 338 -11.79 -13.28 23.25
N ILE A 339 -11.85 -12.88 24.52
CA ILE A 339 -10.84 -12.02 25.15
C ILE A 339 -10.26 -12.81 26.32
N PRO A 340 -8.93 -12.82 26.51
CA PRO A 340 -8.32 -13.50 27.64
C PRO A 340 -8.96 -13.05 28.97
N THR A 341 -9.47 -14.01 29.74
CA THR A 341 -9.99 -13.78 31.09
C THR A 341 -9.04 -14.40 32.11
N GLY A 342 -8.93 -13.79 33.29
CA GLY A 342 -8.03 -14.26 34.35
C GLY A 342 -6.57 -13.77 34.22
N PRO A 343 -5.69 -14.16 35.15
CA PRO A 343 -4.30 -13.71 35.21
C PRO A 343 -3.50 -14.06 33.95
N ASN A 344 -2.50 -13.24 33.60
CA ASN A 344 -1.60 -13.58 32.51
C ASN A 344 -0.55 -14.60 32.98
N THR A 345 -0.70 -15.86 32.56
CA THR A 345 0.25 -16.94 32.86
C THR A 345 1.26 -17.18 31.72
N ASN A 346 1.05 -16.57 30.55
CA ASN A 346 1.89 -16.71 29.36
C ASN A 346 2.24 -15.30 28.84
N PRO A 347 3.20 -14.60 29.48
CA PRO A 347 3.61 -13.26 29.06
C PRO A 347 4.17 -13.28 27.63
N PRO A 348 4.20 -12.13 26.93
CA PRO A 348 4.81 -12.04 25.62
C PRO A 348 6.31 -12.41 25.66
N PRO A 349 6.88 -12.92 24.55
CA PRO A 349 8.28 -13.34 24.51
C PRO A 349 9.23 -12.19 24.84
N ALA A 350 10.19 -12.41 25.73
CA ALA A 350 11.14 -11.37 26.12
C ALA A 350 12.01 -10.92 24.94
N GLU A 351 12.35 -11.85 24.03
CA GLU A 351 13.14 -11.59 22.83
C GLU A 351 12.46 -10.61 21.89
N LEU A 352 11.12 -10.68 21.79
CA LEU A 352 10.30 -9.73 21.03
C LEU A 352 10.35 -8.35 21.69
N LEU A 353 10.10 -8.29 22.99
CA LEU A 353 10.06 -7.03 23.74
C LEU A 353 11.40 -6.29 23.73
N ASN A 354 12.50 -7.04 23.82
CA ASN A 354 13.86 -6.49 23.81
C ASN A 354 14.23 -5.81 22.47
N GLN A 355 13.51 -6.07 21.37
CA GLN A 355 13.77 -5.40 20.09
C GLN A 355 13.39 -3.91 20.11
N PHE A 356 12.37 -3.52 20.89
CA PHE A 356 11.81 -2.17 20.81
C PHE A 356 11.65 -1.45 22.15
N LEU A 357 11.40 -2.16 23.27
CA LEU A 357 11.21 -1.50 24.57
C LEU A 357 12.40 -0.64 25.02
N PRO A 358 13.67 -1.06 24.86
CA PRO A 358 14.82 -0.25 25.30
C PRO A 358 15.10 0.97 24.38
N ARG A 359 14.44 1.07 23.23
CA ARG A 359 14.79 2.05 22.18
C ARG A 359 13.86 3.26 22.26
N THR A 360 14.44 4.45 22.35
CA THR A 360 13.72 5.72 22.53
C THR A 360 13.31 6.38 21.22
N ASN A 361 13.81 5.90 20.08
CA ASN A 361 13.58 6.50 18.78
C ASN A 361 12.69 5.66 17.84
N ILE A 362 12.04 4.62 18.35
CA ILE A 362 11.12 3.78 17.56
C ILE A 362 9.77 4.49 17.41
N VAL A 363 9.37 4.68 16.15
CA VAL A 363 8.06 5.21 15.76
C VAL A 363 7.10 4.05 15.46
N TYR A 364 7.62 2.99 14.85
CA TYR A 364 6.85 1.81 14.47
C TYR A 364 7.74 0.56 14.57
N TYR A 365 7.20 -0.49 15.17
CA TYR A 365 7.78 -1.82 15.21
C TYR A 365 6.67 -2.80 14.84
N ASP A 366 6.98 -3.73 13.95
CA ASP A 366 6.07 -4.79 13.54
C ASP A 366 6.83 -6.09 13.38
N TRP A 367 6.26 -7.15 13.93
CA TRP A 367 6.69 -8.51 13.73
C TRP A 367 5.47 -9.37 13.42
N GLU A 368 5.58 -10.21 12.41
CA GLU A 368 4.59 -11.24 12.12
C GLU A 368 5.21 -12.51 11.57
N ILE A 369 4.54 -13.63 11.83
CA ILE A 369 4.68 -14.85 11.05
C ILE A 369 3.75 -14.69 9.84
N THR A 370 4.32 -14.38 8.67
CA THR A 370 3.54 -13.97 7.50
C THR A 370 2.59 -15.09 7.03
N GLU A 371 2.99 -16.36 7.06
CA GLU A 371 2.09 -17.49 6.79
C GLU A 371 0.85 -17.49 7.71
N ALA A 372 1.07 -17.42 9.02
CA ALA A 372 -0.01 -17.48 10.01
C ALA A 372 -0.93 -16.25 9.89
N LYS A 373 -0.37 -15.08 9.59
CA LYS A 373 -1.16 -13.87 9.36
C LYS A 373 -1.91 -13.86 8.06
N LEU A 374 -1.42 -14.51 7.00
CA LEU A 374 -2.20 -14.72 5.78
C LEU A 374 -3.41 -15.59 6.04
N ALA A 375 -3.28 -16.62 6.88
CA ALA A 375 -4.41 -17.46 7.29
C ALA A 375 -5.50 -16.67 8.06
N GLN A 376 -5.16 -15.53 8.68
CA GLN A 376 -6.14 -14.61 9.27
C GLN A 376 -6.67 -13.57 8.27
N TRP A 377 -5.78 -12.88 7.55
CA TRP A 377 -6.17 -11.77 6.68
C TRP A 377 -7.01 -12.24 5.49
N VAL A 378 -6.63 -13.33 4.83
CA VAL A 378 -7.34 -13.80 3.62
C VAL A 378 -8.84 -14.05 3.91
N PRO A 379 -9.22 -14.79 4.98
CA PRO A 379 -10.62 -14.92 5.36
C PRO A 379 -11.30 -13.59 5.77
N ILE A 380 -10.61 -12.69 6.45
CA ILE A 380 -11.15 -11.36 6.80
C ILE A 380 -11.51 -10.57 5.53
N PHE A 381 -10.62 -10.57 4.53
CA PHE A 381 -10.87 -9.90 3.25
C PHE A 381 -11.93 -10.59 2.38
N GLN A 382 -12.13 -11.90 2.56
CA GLN A 382 -13.25 -12.60 1.93
C GLN A 382 -14.57 -12.20 2.58
N LEU A 383 -14.62 -12.12 3.91
CA LEU A 383 -15.80 -11.66 4.63
C LEU A 383 -16.17 -10.22 4.27
N THR A 384 -15.20 -9.30 4.20
CA THR A 384 -15.48 -7.92 3.78
C THR A 384 -16.02 -7.85 2.35
N ALA A 385 -15.54 -8.73 1.46
CA ALA A 385 -16.07 -8.85 0.11
C ALA A 385 -17.50 -9.42 0.08
N MET A 386 -17.85 -10.39 0.94
CA MET A 386 -19.22 -10.90 1.08
C MET A 386 -20.20 -9.81 1.51
N LEU A 387 -19.77 -8.91 2.38
CA LEU A 387 -20.58 -7.83 2.94
C LEU A 387 -20.68 -6.61 2.01
N SER A 388 -19.99 -6.64 0.87
CA SER A 388 -19.98 -5.52 -0.07
C SER A 388 -21.24 -5.51 -0.96
N PRO A 389 -21.71 -4.34 -1.43
CA PRO A 389 -22.86 -4.26 -2.33
C PRO A 389 -22.69 -5.07 -3.62
N ASN A 390 -21.44 -5.21 -4.08
CA ASN A 390 -21.05 -6.02 -5.23
C ASN A 390 -20.06 -7.11 -4.79
N PRO A 391 -20.53 -8.24 -4.26
CA PRO A 391 -19.64 -9.30 -3.79
C PRO A 391 -18.72 -9.79 -4.91
N SER A 392 -17.41 -9.79 -4.64
CA SER A 392 -16.38 -10.31 -5.55
C SER A 392 -15.60 -11.42 -4.86
N PHE A 393 -15.61 -12.61 -5.47
CA PHE A 393 -14.99 -13.83 -4.92
C PHE A 393 -13.88 -14.34 -5.83
N PRO A 394 -12.66 -13.81 -5.71
CA PRO A 394 -11.53 -14.27 -6.51
C PRO A 394 -10.94 -15.59 -5.98
N GLY A 395 -11.76 -16.54 -5.50
CA GLY A 395 -11.28 -17.84 -5.01
C GLY A 395 -10.43 -18.59 -6.04
N ALA A 396 -10.81 -18.46 -7.32
CA ALA A 396 -10.11 -19.00 -8.47
C ALA A 396 -9.24 -17.99 -9.23
N ALA A 397 -9.12 -16.76 -8.75
CA ALA A 397 -8.33 -15.75 -9.45
C ALA A 397 -6.83 -16.01 -9.27
N ALA A 398 -6.05 -15.62 -10.28
CA ALA A 398 -4.65 -16.03 -10.38
C ALA A 398 -3.81 -15.50 -9.20
N ALA A 399 -4.06 -14.27 -8.71
CA ALA A 399 -3.26 -13.73 -7.61
C ALA A 399 -3.57 -14.42 -6.28
N ASN A 400 -4.84 -14.76 -6.03
CA ASN A 400 -5.21 -15.53 -4.85
C ASN A 400 -4.67 -16.98 -4.89
N GLN A 401 -4.67 -17.63 -6.06
CA GLN A 401 -4.05 -18.95 -6.22
C GLN A 401 -2.53 -18.90 -5.98
N TRP A 402 -1.86 -17.89 -6.53
CA TRP A 402 -0.45 -17.64 -6.26
C TRP A 402 -0.19 -17.42 -4.77
N LEU A 403 -1.00 -16.56 -4.11
CA LEU A 403 -0.86 -16.27 -2.68
C LEU A 403 -0.99 -17.54 -1.82
N ARG A 404 -1.96 -18.40 -2.12
CA ARG A 404 -2.11 -19.72 -1.46
C ARG A 404 -0.91 -20.64 -1.69
N ALA A 405 -0.33 -20.63 -2.89
CA ALA A 405 0.82 -21.48 -3.22
C ALA A 405 2.14 -21.00 -2.57
N VAL A 406 2.29 -19.70 -2.33
CA VAL A 406 3.49 -19.14 -1.67
C VAL A 406 3.37 -19.08 -0.15
N SER A 407 2.14 -18.94 0.40
CA SER A 407 1.90 -18.76 1.84
C SER A 407 2.67 -19.73 2.74
N PRO A 408 2.71 -21.05 2.49
CA PRO A 408 3.40 -22.01 3.38
C PRO A 408 4.93 -21.90 3.38
N LYS A 409 5.49 -20.98 2.58
CA LYS A 409 6.93 -20.75 2.44
C LYS A 409 7.36 -19.44 3.08
N LEU A 410 6.44 -18.73 3.73
CA LEU A 410 6.68 -17.39 4.29
C LEU A 410 6.87 -17.47 5.80
N GLY A 411 8.05 -17.08 6.25
CA GLY A 411 8.41 -17.01 7.66
C GLY A 411 8.14 -15.64 8.26
N ASN A 412 9.11 -15.17 9.06
CA ASN A 412 8.99 -13.92 9.81
C ASN A 412 9.22 -12.69 8.93
N THR A 413 8.28 -11.75 8.99
CA THR A 413 8.48 -10.38 8.53
C THR A 413 8.67 -9.47 9.74
N ILE A 414 9.73 -8.67 9.72
CA ILE A 414 10.03 -7.67 10.76
C ILE A 414 10.19 -6.33 10.08
N THR A 415 9.47 -5.31 10.55
CA THR A 415 9.59 -3.93 10.10
C THR A 415 9.88 -3.02 11.28
N GLU A 416 10.91 -2.20 11.17
CA GLU A 416 11.23 -1.16 12.15
C GLU A 416 11.24 0.20 11.46
N VAL A 417 10.64 1.21 12.08
CA VAL A 417 10.76 2.61 11.68
C VAL A 417 11.29 3.41 12.86
N THR A 418 12.42 4.05 12.66
CA THR A 418 13.07 4.90 13.65
C THR A 418 13.07 6.36 13.21
N ALA A 419 12.86 7.27 14.15
CA ALA A 419 13.19 8.67 13.97
C ALA A 419 14.71 8.85 14.07
N VAL A 420 15.32 9.28 12.97
CA VAL A 420 16.76 9.59 12.90
C VAL A 420 16.98 11.06 13.29
N SER A 421 16.06 11.93 12.87
CA SER A 421 16.00 13.34 13.24
C SER A 421 14.53 13.80 13.23
N PRO A 422 14.22 15.04 13.65
CA PRO A 422 12.87 15.58 13.56
C PRO A 422 12.28 15.60 12.13
N THR A 423 13.13 15.56 11.09
CA THR A 423 12.73 15.62 9.68
C THR A 423 12.96 14.30 8.94
N GLU A 424 13.46 13.26 9.60
CA GLU A 424 13.88 12.04 8.91
C GLU A 424 13.46 10.78 9.68
N LEU A 425 12.71 9.93 8.99
CA LEU A 425 12.44 8.56 9.42
C LEU A 425 13.22 7.58 8.56
N LYS A 426 13.75 6.53 9.18
CA LYS A 426 14.35 5.39 8.51
C LYS A 426 13.53 4.14 8.81
N ALA A 427 13.09 3.45 7.77
CA ALA A 427 12.47 2.15 7.87
C ALA A 427 13.43 1.05 7.40
N VAL A 428 13.45 -0.08 8.11
CA VAL A 428 14.18 -1.28 7.70
C VAL A 428 13.25 -2.47 7.86
N ARG A 429 13.18 -3.32 6.84
CA ARG A 429 12.37 -4.54 6.83
C ARG A 429 13.21 -5.74 6.40
N ARG A 430 13.02 -6.85 7.11
CA ARG A 430 13.39 -8.20 6.65
C ARG A 430 12.10 -8.96 6.36
N SER A 431 12.00 -9.58 5.19
CA SER A 431 10.82 -10.35 4.77
C SER A 431 11.16 -11.24 3.57
N ASP A 432 10.43 -12.32 3.35
CA ASP A 432 10.72 -13.22 2.22
C ASP A 432 10.28 -12.64 0.87
N LEU A 433 9.18 -11.87 0.85
CA LEU A 433 8.62 -11.26 -0.38
C LEU A 433 8.61 -9.72 -0.38
N GLY A 434 9.23 -9.07 0.62
CA GLY A 434 9.28 -7.60 0.72
C GLY A 434 8.05 -6.99 1.43
N LEU A 435 6.99 -7.77 1.63
CA LEU A 435 5.67 -7.33 2.08
C LEU A 435 5.17 -8.15 3.28
N THR A 436 4.35 -7.53 4.13
CA THR A 436 3.61 -8.20 5.22
C THR A 436 2.40 -8.97 4.68
N ALA A 437 1.76 -9.79 5.50
CA ALA A 437 0.58 -10.58 5.14
C ALA A 437 -0.60 -9.70 4.71
N ILE A 438 -0.82 -8.57 5.38
CA ILE A 438 -1.88 -7.63 4.98
C ILE A 438 -1.53 -6.99 3.62
N GLU A 439 -0.29 -6.54 3.43
CA GLU A 439 0.17 -5.96 2.17
C GLU A 439 0.08 -6.95 1.00
N LEU A 440 0.46 -8.21 1.22
CA LEU A 440 0.33 -9.29 0.23
C LEU A 440 -1.13 -9.58 -0.12
N THR A 441 -2.03 -9.56 0.87
CA THR A 441 -3.46 -9.76 0.63
C THR A 441 -4.04 -8.61 -0.19
N TRP A 442 -3.65 -7.37 0.10
CA TRP A 442 -4.03 -6.20 -0.69
C TRP A 442 -3.47 -6.23 -2.10
N LEU A 443 -2.19 -6.58 -2.25
CA LEU A 443 -1.54 -6.75 -3.55
C LEU A 443 -2.31 -7.77 -4.39
N ALA A 444 -2.64 -8.94 -3.84
CA ALA A 444 -3.40 -9.96 -4.56
C ALA A 444 -4.77 -9.44 -5.02
N ARG A 445 -5.49 -8.72 -4.15
CA ARG A 445 -6.78 -8.11 -4.51
C ARG A 445 -6.65 -7.04 -5.61
N TRP A 446 -5.60 -6.23 -5.56
CA TRP A 446 -5.34 -5.22 -6.58
C TRP A 446 -5.00 -5.86 -7.93
N LEU A 447 -4.15 -6.90 -7.95
CA LEU A 447 -3.79 -7.63 -9.17
C LEU A 447 -4.98 -8.36 -9.79
N ASP A 448 -5.91 -8.85 -8.98
CA ASP A 448 -7.12 -9.52 -9.44
C ASP A 448 -8.25 -8.54 -9.81
N ASN A 449 -8.18 -7.27 -9.38
CA ASN A 449 -9.18 -6.25 -9.69
C ASN A 449 -9.39 -6.10 -11.21
N PRO A 450 -10.63 -6.19 -11.73
CA PRO A 450 -10.92 -5.94 -13.14
C PRO A 450 -10.46 -4.56 -13.65
N ALA A 451 -10.38 -3.56 -12.76
CA ALA A 451 -9.89 -2.22 -13.08
C ALA A 451 -8.36 -2.09 -13.05
N PHE A 452 -7.62 -3.16 -12.71
CA PHE A 452 -6.16 -3.16 -12.72
C PHE A 452 -5.60 -2.64 -14.05
N PRO A 453 -4.60 -1.74 -14.05
CA PRO A 453 -3.75 -1.30 -12.93
C PRO A 453 -4.22 -0.03 -12.23
N ALA A 454 -5.47 0.41 -12.41
CA ALA A 454 -5.97 1.57 -11.69
C ALA A 454 -5.83 1.34 -10.17
N LEU A 455 -5.39 2.37 -9.44
CA LEU A 455 -5.38 2.40 -7.98
C LEU A 455 -6.80 2.61 -7.40
N ALA A 456 -7.82 2.40 -8.21
CA ALA A 456 -9.18 2.28 -7.73
C ALA A 456 -9.27 0.99 -6.92
N TYR A 457 -9.72 1.10 -5.66
CA TYR A 457 -10.21 -0.06 -4.95
C TYR A 457 -11.19 -0.79 -5.87
N PRO A 458 -11.19 -2.14 -5.96
CA PRO A 458 -12.40 -2.80 -6.44
C PRO A 458 -13.48 -2.28 -5.50
N THR A 459 -14.44 -1.51 -6.00
CA THR A 459 -15.46 -0.85 -5.19
C THR A 459 -16.43 -1.91 -4.63
N ASN A 460 -15.89 -2.70 -3.73
CA ASN A 460 -16.48 -3.10 -2.48
C ASN A 460 -16.55 -1.84 -1.59
N ALA A 461 -17.15 -0.77 -2.12
CA ALA A 461 -17.31 0.45 -1.37
C ALA A 461 -18.11 0.08 -0.12
N MET A 462 -17.50 0.24 1.05
CA MET A 462 -18.29 0.72 2.18
C MET A 462 -19.15 1.87 1.65
N PRO A 463 -20.46 1.90 1.92
CA PRO A 463 -21.37 2.86 1.29
C PRO A 463 -20.73 4.24 1.31
N GLY A 464 -20.58 4.84 0.12
CA GLY A 464 -20.00 6.18 0.02
C GLY A 464 -20.67 7.08 1.03
N MET A 465 -19.88 7.72 1.90
CA MET A 465 -20.43 8.70 2.83
C MET A 465 -21.16 9.76 2.01
N PRO A 466 -22.45 10.03 2.28
CA PRO A 466 -23.13 11.12 1.62
C PRO A 466 -22.38 12.42 1.90
N THR A 467 -22.19 13.24 0.86
CA THR A 467 -21.91 14.66 1.08
C THR A 467 -23.02 15.24 1.95
N LEU A 468 -22.66 15.81 3.11
CA LEU A 468 -23.59 16.55 3.95
C LEU A 468 -24.38 17.54 3.09
N PRO A 469 -25.72 17.56 3.13
CA PRO A 469 -26.49 18.61 2.48
C PRO A 469 -26.21 19.94 3.17
N GLY A 470 -25.28 20.70 2.60
CA GLY A 470 -25.11 22.11 2.91
C GLY A 470 -26.32 22.88 2.41
N GLY A 471 -27.29 23.09 3.29
CA GLY A 471 -28.42 23.97 3.08
C GLY A 471 -28.89 24.49 4.42
N THR A 472 -28.34 25.62 4.86
CA THR A 472 -28.89 26.39 5.98
C THR A 472 -30.37 26.67 5.72
N PRO A 473 -31.29 26.27 6.61
CA PRO A 473 -32.68 26.65 6.50
C PRO A 473 -32.81 28.17 6.64
N LYS A 474 -33.37 28.85 5.64
CA LYS A 474 -33.84 30.22 5.81
C LYS A 474 -34.97 30.20 6.84
N PRO A 475 -34.92 31.03 7.91
CA PRO A 475 -36.06 31.21 8.78
C PRO A 475 -37.21 31.82 7.96
N SER A 476 -38.38 31.19 7.99
CA SER A 476 -39.61 31.78 7.47
C SER A 476 -39.99 32.96 8.36
N GLY A 477 -39.96 34.17 7.80
CA GLY A 477 -40.45 35.37 8.47
C GLY A 477 -41.92 35.27 8.82
N LYS A 478 -42.27 35.78 10.00
CA LYS A 478 -43.54 36.45 10.24
C LYS A 478 -43.27 37.93 10.37
#